data_AF-A0A6V7VCM1-F1
#
_entry.id   AF-A0A6V7VCM1-F1
#
_cell.length_a   1.000
_cell.length_b   1.000
_cell.length_c   1.000
_cell.angle_alpha   90.00
_cell.angle_beta   90.00
_cell.angle_gamma   90.00
#
_symmetry.space_group_name_H-M   'P 1'
#
loop_
_entity.id
_entity.type
_entity.pdbx_description
1 polymer ?
#
loop_
_entity_poly.entity_id
_entity_poly.type
_entity_poly.pdbx_seq_one_letter_code
_entity_poly.pdbx_strand_id
1 'polypeptide(L)'
;MWFSRHCAYTMSKYGMSMCVLGMHEEFRKDNIAVNAIWPRTAIWTAALDMLTEGKGKQMSRKPTIMADAAYIILSRNSRDFTGNFCLDEDVLKEEGITDFTQYSYEPNAELLPDFFVPGAEFQAYLPWKKMFEKSKI
;
A
#
# COMPACT_ATOMS: atom_id res chain seq x y z
N MET A 1 -10.35 12.70 -4.84
CA MET A 1 -10.64 13.81 -3.89
C MET A 1 -9.95 13.53 -2.54
N TRP A 2 -8.60 13.54 -2.53
CA TRP A 2 -7.78 13.19 -1.36
C TRP A 2 -7.18 14.43 -0.68
N PHE A 3 -6.62 15.34 -1.49
CA PHE A 3 -6.11 16.64 -1.05
C PHE A 3 -7.15 17.50 -0.32
N SER A 4 -8.44 17.35 -0.65
CA SER A 4 -9.52 18.09 0.01
C SER A 4 -9.84 17.60 1.42
N ARG A 5 -9.68 16.30 1.70
CA ARG A 5 -10.11 15.70 2.99
C ARG A 5 -8.95 15.42 3.94
N HIS A 6 -7.75 15.20 3.42
CA HIS A 6 -6.57 14.85 4.19
C HIS A 6 -5.29 15.32 3.50
N CYS A 7 -5.24 16.63 3.23
CA CYS A 7 -4.14 17.27 2.52
C CYS A 7 -2.76 16.92 3.10
N ALA A 8 -2.58 17.10 4.42
CA ALA A 8 -1.29 16.86 5.07
C ALA A 8 -0.83 15.40 4.93
N TYR A 9 -1.73 14.43 5.13
CA TYR A 9 -1.41 13.01 4.94
C TYR A 9 -1.10 12.69 3.48
N THR A 10 -1.90 13.18 2.53
CA THR A 10 -1.66 12.98 1.10
C THR A 10 -0.33 13.59 0.67
N MET A 11 -0.01 14.82 1.07
CA MET A 11 1.28 15.46 0.80
C MET A 11 2.43 14.64 1.37
N SER A 12 2.29 14.13 2.60
CA SER A 12 3.34 13.32 3.24
C SER A 12 3.60 12.04 2.45
N LYS A 13 2.55 11.32 2.05
CA LYS A 13 2.67 10.08 1.28
C LYS A 13 3.18 10.31 -0.15
N TYR A 14 2.65 11.33 -0.84
CA TYR A 14 3.12 11.68 -2.19
C TYR A 14 4.55 12.20 -2.17
N GLY A 15 4.96 12.90 -1.10
CA GLY A 15 6.35 13.34 -0.92
C GLY A 15 7.33 12.16 -0.89
N MET A 16 6.97 11.05 -0.23
CA MET A 16 7.77 9.82 -0.26
C MET A 16 7.89 9.28 -1.70
N SER A 17 6.80 9.26 -2.46
CA SER A 17 6.81 8.85 -3.88
C SER A 17 7.63 9.79 -4.77
N MET A 18 7.62 11.10 -4.50
CA MET A 18 8.46 12.06 -5.21
C MET A 18 9.95 11.83 -4.92
N CYS A 19 10.30 11.38 -3.72
CA CYS A 19 11.68 10.97 -3.41
C CYS A 19 12.12 9.80 -4.31
N VAL A 20 11.24 8.83 -4.59
CA VAL A 20 11.54 7.75 -5.55
C VAL A 20 11.84 8.32 -6.94
N LEU A 21 11.00 9.24 -7.44
CA LEU A 21 11.22 9.89 -8.74
C LEU A 21 12.56 10.64 -8.83
N GLY A 22 13.02 11.29 -7.77
CA GLY A 22 14.32 11.97 -7.79
C GLY A 22 15.48 10.98 -7.62
N MET A 23 15.41 10.18 -6.56
CA MET A 23 16.54 9.38 -6.09
C MET A 23 16.85 8.18 -6.99
N HIS A 24 15.87 7.63 -7.73
CA HIS A 24 16.13 6.52 -8.64
C HIS A 24 17.06 6.91 -9.80
N GLU A 25 17.00 8.17 -10.26
CA GLU A 25 17.94 8.70 -11.25
C GLU A 25 19.23 9.18 -10.60
N GLU A 26 19.13 9.88 -9.45
CA GLU A 26 20.29 10.40 -8.72
C GLU A 26 21.33 9.30 -8.41
N PHE A 27 20.86 8.12 -7.98
CA PHE A 27 21.70 7.00 -7.59
C PHE A 27 21.86 5.92 -8.67
N ARG A 28 21.35 6.15 -9.89
CA ARG A 28 21.43 5.17 -10.99
C ARG A 28 22.87 4.75 -11.28
N LYS A 29 23.80 5.70 -11.30
CA LYS A 29 25.25 5.46 -11.52
C LYS A 29 25.88 4.58 -10.44
N ASP A 30 25.33 4.61 -9.23
CA ASP A 30 25.81 3.86 -8.07
C ASP A 30 25.17 2.46 -8.02
N ASN A 31 24.29 2.13 -8.98
CA ASN A 31 23.53 0.88 -9.06
C ASN A 31 22.62 0.64 -7.84
N ILE A 32 22.09 1.72 -7.25
CA ILE A 32 21.13 1.65 -6.15
C ILE A 32 19.72 1.76 -6.73
N ALA A 33 18.91 0.73 -6.52
CA ALA A 33 17.51 0.76 -6.91
C ALA A 33 16.67 1.51 -5.87
N VAL A 34 15.82 2.41 -6.34
CA VAL A 34 14.86 3.13 -5.51
C VAL A 34 13.47 2.90 -6.11
N ASN A 35 12.59 2.25 -5.35
CA ASN A 35 11.23 1.92 -5.77
C ASN A 35 10.26 2.20 -4.60
N ALA A 36 8.99 2.40 -4.92
CA ALA A 36 7.90 2.38 -3.95
C ALA A 36 7.12 1.07 -4.05
N ILE A 37 6.61 0.60 -2.92
CA ILE A 37 5.64 -0.49 -2.84
C ILE A 37 4.43 -0.04 -2.03
N TRP A 38 3.24 -0.42 -2.47
CA TRP A 38 1.98 -0.06 -1.84
C TRP A 38 0.99 -1.24 -1.89
N PRO A 39 0.17 -1.47 -0.86
CA PRO A 39 -0.79 -2.57 -0.89
C PRO A 39 -2.02 -2.19 -1.71
N ARG A 40 -2.59 -3.17 -2.43
CA ARG A 40 -3.88 -2.97 -3.13
C ARG A 40 -5.05 -2.86 -2.14
N THR A 41 -4.97 -3.55 -1.02
CA THR A 41 -6.04 -3.65 -0.01
C THR A 41 -5.52 -3.32 1.38
N ALA A 42 -6.44 -3.03 2.31
CA ALA A 42 -6.07 -2.76 3.70
C ALA A 42 -5.26 -3.92 4.30
N ILE A 43 -4.17 -3.59 4.99
CA ILE A 43 -3.31 -4.56 5.67
C ILE A 43 -3.59 -4.50 7.18
N TRP A 44 -3.96 -5.65 7.77
CA TRP A 44 -4.23 -5.73 9.20
C TRP A 44 -2.94 -5.63 10.01
N THR A 45 -2.72 -4.46 10.59
CA THR A 45 -1.60 -4.15 11.48
C THR A 45 -2.13 -3.67 12.82
N ALA A 46 -1.30 -3.63 13.86
CA ALA A 46 -1.67 -3.04 15.14
C ALA A 46 -2.11 -1.57 15.00
N ALA A 47 -1.50 -0.82 14.09
CA ALA A 47 -1.92 0.55 13.79
C ALA A 47 -3.33 0.60 13.21
N LEU A 48 -3.65 -0.28 12.25
CA LEU A 48 -5.00 -0.33 11.69
C LEU A 48 -6.03 -0.76 12.74
N ASP A 49 -5.69 -1.75 13.57
CA ASP A 49 -6.51 -2.23 14.69
C ASP A 49 -6.88 -1.09 15.66
N MET A 50 -5.88 -0.29 16.05
CA MET A 50 -6.09 0.89 16.89
C MET A 50 -6.98 1.94 16.22
N LEU A 51 -6.82 2.17 14.92
CA LEU A 51 -7.60 3.17 14.19
C LEU A 51 -9.05 2.73 13.94
N THR A 52 -9.30 1.43 13.83
CA THR A 52 -10.63 0.89 13.54
C THR A 52 -11.35 0.33 14.76
N GLU A 53 -10.73 0.39 15.95
CA GLU A 53 -11.25 -0.17 17.20
C GLU A 53 -11.57 -1.67 17.05
N GLY A 54 -10.64 -2.46 16.47
CA GLY A 54 -10.84 -3.90 16.27
C GLY A 54 -11.66 -4.30 15.05
N LYS A 55 -12.10 -3.34 14.22
CA LYS A 55 -13.02 -3.62 13.10
C LYS A 55 -12.29 -3.70 11.77
N GLY A 56 -12.70 -4.62 10.90
CA GLY A 56 -12.22 -4.69 9.52
C GLY A 56 -11.06 -5.67 9.27
N LYS A 57 -10.64 -6.45 10.28
CA LYS A 57 -9.68 -7.55 10.12
C LYS A 57 -10.09 -8.53 9.01
N GLN A 58 -11.37 -8.92 8.97
CA GLN A 58 -11.92 -9.86 7.99
C GLN A 58 -11.90 -9.31 6.55
N MET A 59 -11.94 -7.99 6.40
CA MET A 59 -11.89 -7.30 5.10
C MET A 59 -10.46 -6.83 4.75
N SER A 60 -9.46 -7.28 5.51
CA SER A 60 -8.06 -6.89 5.34
C SER A 60 -7.22 -8.12 5.00
N ARG A 61 -6.04 -7.88 4.43
CA ARG A 61 -5.02 -8.91 4.26
C ARG A 61 -4.02 -8.94 5.40
N LYS A 62 -3.35 -10.08 5.51
CA LYS A 62 -2.20 -10.32 6.39
C LYS A 62 -1.01 -9.50 5.89
N PRO A 63 -0.16 -8.98 6.79
CA PRO A 63 1.08 -8.29 6.41
C PRO A 63 2.05 -9.10 5.54
N THR A 64 1.92 -10.42 5.52
CA THR A 64 2.79 -11.32 4.75
C THR A 64 2.74 -11.04 3.24
N ILE A 65 1.64 -10.52 2.68
CA ILE A 65 1.59 -10.16 1.25
C ILE A 65 2.58 -9.05 0.90
N MET A 66 2.68 -8.03 1.76
CA MET A 66 3.65 -6.94 1.60
C MET A 66 5.07 -7.43 1.81
N ALA A 67 5.28 -8.40 2.71
CA ALA A 67 6.58 -9.01 2.94
C ALA A 67 7.06 -9.77 1.69
N ASP A 68 6.21 -10.59 1.09
CA ASP A 68 6.53 -11.36 -0.12
C ASP A 68 6.76 -10.42 -1.32
N ALA A 69 5.91 -9.41 -1.50
CA ALA A 69 6.09 -8.42 -2.56
C ALA A 69 7.41 -7.63 -2.39
N ALA A 70 7.74 -7.23 -1.15
CA ALA A 70 9.02 -6.58 -0.87
C ALA A 70 10.21 -7.50 -1.12
N TYR A 71 10.11 -8.78 -0.75
CA TYR A 71 11.15 -9.77 -1.02
C TYR A 71 11.43 -9.92 -2.52
N ILE A 72 10.37 -9.98 -3.34
CA ILE A 72 10.49 -10.03 -4.80
C ILE A 72 11.19 -8.78 -5.33
N ILE A 73 10.74 -7.58 -4.95
CA ILE A 73 11.37 -6.31 -5.38
C ILE A 73 12.84 -6.25 -4.99
N LEU A 74 13.18 -6.63 -3.76
CA LEU A 74 14.56 -6.61 -3.25
C LEU A 74 15.45 -7.66 -3.91
N SER A 75 14.87 -8.70 -4.51
CA SER A 75 15.60 -9.75 -5.23
C SER A 75 15.83 -9.42 -6.71
N ARG A 76 15.21 -8.36 -7.24
CA ARG A 76 15.42 -7.91 -8.63
C ARG A 76 16.79 -7.27 -8.81
N ASN A 77 17.32 -7.34 -10.02
CA ASN A 77 18.57 -6.65 -10.36
C ASN A 77 18.39 -5.14 -10.20
N SER A 78 19.17 -4.53 -9.29
CA SER A 78 19.06 -3.11 -8.98
C SER A 78 19.37 -2.18 -10.15
N ARG A 79 20.08 -2.67 -11.17
CA ARG A 79 20.40 -1.93 -12.40
C ARG A 79 19.20 -1.75 -13.31
N ASP A 80 18.31 -2.74 -13.30
CA ASP A 80 17.20 -2.83 -14.25
C ASP A 80 15.88 -2.41 -13.60
N PHE A 81 15.73 -2.66 -12.29
CA PHE A 81 14.49 -2.44 -11.55
C PHE A 81 14.58 -1.27 -10.56
N THR A 82 14.46 -0.04 -11.08
CA THR A 82 14.49 1.20 -10.30
C THR A 82 13.50 2.22 -10.85
N GLY A 83 12.92 3.08 -10.00
CA GLY A 83 11.93 4.09 -10.39
C GLY A 83 10.48 3.61 -10.42
N ASN A 84 10.18 2.44 -9.87
CA ASN A 84 8.86 1.81 -9.98
C ASN A 84 7.93 2.17 -8.80
N PHE A 85 6.62 2.15 -9.07
CA PHE A 85 5.55 2.30 -8.09
C PHE A 85 4.71 1.03 -8.09
N CYS A 86 5.12 0.08 -7.28
CA CYS A 86 4.60 -1.28 -7.29
C CYS A 86 3.34 -1.42 -6.42
N LEU A 87 2.38 -2.19 -6.90
CA LEU A 87 1.32 -2.75 -6.06
C LEU A 87 1.68 -4.19 -5.69
N ASP A 88 1.46 -4.56 -4.43
CA ASP A 88 1.77 -5.89 -3.89
C ASP A 88 1.25 -7.03 -4.77
N GLU A 89 -0.04 -7.06 -5.09
CA GLU A 89 -0.62 -8.09 -5.95
C GLU A 89 -0.01 -8.14 -7.35
N ASP A 90 0.34 -6.99 -7.93
CA ASP A 90 0.84 -6.94 -9.30
C ASP A 90 2.25 -7.52 -9.35
N VAL A 91 3.08 -7.21 -8.36
CA VAL A 91 4.40 -7.83 -8.17
C VAL A 91 4.27 -9.35 -7.99
N LEU A 92 3.33 -9.82 -7.18
CA LEU A 92 3.12 -11.26 -6.99
C LEU A 92 2.60 -11.95 -8.27
N LYS A 93 1.72 -11.29 -9.04
CA LYS A 93 1.22 -11.82 -10.32
C LYS A 93 2.32 -11.97 -11.36
N GLU A 94 3.29 -11.04 -11.37
CA GLU A 94 4.47 -11.15 -12.26
C GLU A 94 5.28 -12.42 -11.98
N GLU A 95 5.29 -12.91 -10.74
CA GLU A 95 5.90 -14.19 -10.35
C GLU A 95 4.96 -15.40 -10.53
N GLY A 96 3.82 -15.22 -11.18
CA GLY A 96 2.84 -16.27 -11.47
C GLY A 96 1.86 -16.59 -10.32
N ILE A 97 1.87 -15.82 -9.23
CA ILE A 97 0.94 -16.02 -8.12
C ILE A 97 -0.42 -15.41 -8.47
N THR A 98 -1.43 -16.27 -8.57
CA THR A 98 -2.81 -15.87 -8.90
C THR A 98 -3.80 -16.14 -7.78
N ASP A 99 -3.48 -17.05 -6.85
CA ASP A 99 -4.26 -17.32 -5.65
C ASP A 99 -3.71 -16.52 -4.45
N PHE A 100 -4.50 -15.56 -3.99
CA PHE A 100 -4.19 -14.69 -2.85
C PHE A 100 -4.86 -15.11 -1.54
N THR A 101 -5.58 -16.25 -1.52
CA THR A 101 -6.39 -16.68 -0.38
C THR A 101 -5.58 -16.81 0.91
N GLN A 102 -4.32 -17.26 0.80
CA GLN A 102 -3.39 -17.38 1.92
C GLN A 102 -3.15 -16.06 2.67
N TYR A 103 -3.24 -14.93 1.96
CA TYR A 103 -3.06 -13.59 2.52
C TYR A 103 -4.34 -13.03 3.14
N SER A 104 -5.50 -13.67 2.99
CA SER A 104 -6.74 -13.23 3.62
C SER A 104 -6.91 -13.84 5.01
N TYR A 105 -7.60 -13.12 5.90
CA TYR A 105 -8.07 -13.69 7.18
C TYR A 105 -9.33 -14.53 6.99
N GLU A 106 -10.20 -14.14 6.07
CA GLU A 106 -11.41 -14.87 5.69
C GLU A 106 -11.36 -15.16 4.17
N PRO A 107 -11.47 -16.43 3.75
CA PRO A 107 -11.57 -16.77 2.34
C PRO A 107 -12.79 -16.09 1.69
N ASN A 108 -12.64 -15.59 0.45
CA ASN A 108 -13.70 -14.95 -0.33
C ASN A 108 -14.32 -13.68 0.28
N ALA A 109 -13.70 -13.07 1.30
CA ALA A 109 -14.19 -11.81 1.84
C ALA A 109 -14.09 -10.65 0.84
N GLU A 110 -15.05 -9.74 0.90
CA GLU A 110 -14.95 -8.45 0.22
C GLU A 110 -13.89 -7.60 0.94
N LEU A 111 -12.75 -7.40 0.27
CA LEU A 111 -11.60 -6.69 0.83
C LEU A 111 -11.75 -5.18 0.68
N LEU A 112 -11.35 -4.44 1.70
CA LEU A 112 -11.28 -2.98 1.65
C LEU A 112 -10.12 -2.56 0.75
N PRO A 113 -10.36 -1.80 -0.33
CA PRO A 113 -9.28 -1.20 -1.10
C PRO A 113 -8.47 -0.22 -0.25
N ASP A 114 -7.14 -0.17 -0.46
CA ASP A 114 -6.32 0.84 0.20
C ASP A 114 -6.45 2.21 -0.47
N PHE A 115 -5.97 3.24 0.22
CA PHE A 115 -5.92 4.60 -0.29
C PHE A 115 -5.05 4.70 -1.56
N PHE A 116 -5.40 5.66 -2.42
CA PHE A 116 -4.65 6.02 -3.63
C PHE A 116 -4.60 4.96 -4.76
N VAL A 117 -5.30 3.83 -4.62
CA VAL A 117 -5.39 2.81 -5.67
C VAL A 117 -6.33 3.29 -6.79
N PRO A 118 -5.90 3.31 -8.08
CA PRO A 118 -6.75 3.70 -9.20
C PRO A 118 -7.98 2.78 -9.37
N GLY A 119 -9.13 3.37 -9.72
CA GLY A 119 -10.37 2.61 -9.97
C GLY A 119 -11.06 2.03 -8.73
N ALA A 120 -10.46 2.17 -7.54
CA ALA A 120 -11.10 1.80 -6.30
C ALA A 120 -12.02 2.94 -5.82
N GLU A 121 -13.32 2.66 -5.71
CA GLU A 121 -14.24 3.55 -5.02
C GLU A 121 -14.11 3.34 -3.51
N PHE A 122 -13.52 4.32 -2.83
CA PHE A 122 -13.49 4.31 -1.38
C PHE A 122 -14.88 4.69 -0.84
N GLN A 123 -15.73 3.69 -0.60
CA GLN A 123 -16.89 3.90 0.27
C GLN A 123 -16.35 4.12 1.67
N ALA A 124 -16.57 5.30 2.23
CA ALA A 124 -16.11 5.66 3.57
C ALA A 124 -16.75 4.72 4.60
N TYR A 125 -16.07 3.61 4.89
CA TYR A 125 -16.47 2.70 5.95
C TYR A 125 -16.45 3.50 7.27
N LEU A 126 -17.50 3.33 8.08
CA LEU A 126 -17.81 4.12 9.28
C LEU A 126 -16.62 4.41 10.25
N PRO A 127 -15.62 3.52 10.44
CA PRO A 127 -14.45 3.79 11.28
C PRO A 127 -13.59 4.96 10.77
N TRP A 128 -13.44 5.12 9.46
CA TRP A 128 -12.63 6.20 8.88
C TRP A 128 -13.28 7.57 9.11
N LYS A 129 -14.62 7.63 9.13
CA LYS A 129 -15.35 8.87 9.42
C LYS A 129 -15.00 9.42 10.81
N LYS A 130 -14.86 8.54 11.81
CA LYS A 130 -14.47 8.92 13.19
C LYS A 130 -13.01 9.34 13.32
N MET A 131 -12.09 8.67 12.62
CA MET A 131 -10.67 9.04 12.60
C MET A 131 -10.48 10.49 12.11
N PHE A 132 -11.23 10.88 11.08
CA PHE A 132 -11.13 12.21 10.47
C PHE A 132 -12.06 13.27 11.11
N GLU A 133 -13.05 12.88 11.92
CA GLU A 133 -13.81 13.82 12.76
C GLU A 133 -12.99 14.29 13.96
N LYS A 134 -12.13 13.44 14.52
CA LYS A 134 -11.24 13.80 15.65
C LYS A 134 -10.05 14.70 15.27
N SER A 135 -9.73 14.84 13.99
CA SER A 135 -8.62 15.68 13.51
C SER A 135 -9.02 17.13 13.17
N LYS A 136 -10.27 17.53 13.48
CA LYS A 136 -10.69 18.94 13.45
C LYS A 136 -10.23 19.62 14.74
N ILE A 137 -8.99 20.10 14.72
CA ILE A 137 -8.55 21.26 15.52
C ILE A 137 -8.67 22.48 14.62
#